data_AF-A0A2E4B5U9-F1
#
_entry.id   AF-A0A2E4B5U9-F1
#
_cell.length_a   1.000
_cell.length_b   1.000
_cell.length_c   1.000
_cell.angle_alpha   90.00
_cell.angle_beta   90.00
_cell.angle_gamma   90.00
#
_symmetry.space_group_name_H-M   'P 1'
#
loop_
_entity.id
_entity.type
_entity.pdbx_description
1 polymer ?
#
loop_
_entity_poly.entity_id
_entity_poly.type
_entity_poly.pdbx_seq_one_letter_code
_entity_poly.pdbx_strand_id
1 'polypeptide(L)'
;HRLTFNHRSGRWKGGAANVTPSPGDVVPCMAFEVDHPSIWGVLDAKEGVSKRPGKGVYERFEALALLPDGTVQTVTSYRLTEARLAREAEAGRGPHVPPSEEYIEAVTRGLAHHGLPFAHLGPASEDRSAGPLQHVFVYGTLLAGEERGHVLEACERRQATVTGQLVDLNRGYPGLVTGKATVHGELVRLPDDAMLARLDGIEGFDAHTSPNNLYRRGFVQVRCDGEYVWAWTYYWNGMDLGEAIPSGDWRQR
;
A
#
# COMPACT_ATOMS: atom_id res chain seq x y z
N HIS A 1 3.75 5.60 5.28
CA HIS A 1 5.10 5.29 5.80
C HIS A 1 6.01 5.11 4.61
N ARG A 2 7.30 5.44 4.72
CA ARG A 2 8.30 5.15 3.68
C ARG A 2 9.38 4.22 4.20
N LEU A 3 9.97 3.44 3.31
CA LEU A 3 11.15 2.63 3.59
C LEU A 3 12.39 3.54 3.60
N THR A 4 13.23 3.41 4.63
CA THR A 4 14.50 4.14 4.75
C THR A 4 15.62 3.20 5.16
N PHE A 5 16.86 3.63 4.93
CA PHE A 5 18.06 2.92 5.38
C PHE A 5 18.93 3.91 6.13
N ASN A 6 18.79 3.97 7.45
CA ASN A 6 19.41 4.99 8.30
C ASN A 6 20.09 4.40 9.56
N HIS A 7 20.36 3.09 9.54
CA HIS A 7 21.15 2.39 10.54
C HIS A 7 22.05 1.36 9.87
N ARG A 8 23.35 1.33 10.23
CA ARG A 8 24.26 0.31 9.69
C ARG A 8 24.17 -1.00 10.46
N SER A 9 23.80 -2.05 9.74
CA SER A 9 23.84 -3.42 10.25
C SER A 9 25.23 -4.03 10.08
N GLY A 10 25.76 -4.62 11.16
CA GLY A 10 26.97 -5.45 11.09
C GLY A 10 26.76 -6.73 10.26
N ARG A 11 25.55 -7.30 10.29
CA ARG A 11 25.18 -8.51 9.55
C ARG A 11 25.19 -8.28 8.05
N TRP A 12 24.55 -7.20 7.60
CA TRP A 12 24.40 -6.88 6.17
C TRP A 12 25.53 -5.99 5.64
N LYS A 13 26.47 -5.59 6.50
CA LYS A 13 27.59 -4.69 6.16
C LYS A 13 27.17 -3.37 5.48
N GLY A 14 25.90 -2.98 5.60
CA GLY A 14 25.28 -1.80 5.00
C GLY A 14 24.03 -1.36 5.78
N GLY A 15 23.23 -0.48 5.19
CA GLY A 15 21.98 0.00 5.76
C GLY A 15 20.95 -1.12 5.95
N ALA A 16 20.41 -1.23 7.17
CA ALA A 16 19.23 -2.05 7.44
C ALA A 16 17.96 -1.26 7.19
N ALA A 17 16.89 -1.98 6.82
CA ALA A 17 15.59 -1.39 6.57
C ALA A 17 15.01 -0.77 7.84
N ASN A 18 14.38 0.37 7.67
CA ASN A 18 13.59 1.05 8.68
C ASN A 18 12.34 1.65 8.00
N VAL A 19 11.32 1.96 8.78
CA VAL A 19 10.12 2.63 8.29
C VAL A 19 9.92 3.94 9.04
N THR A 20 9.70 5.02 8.29
CA THR A 20 9.43 6.34 8.87
C THR A 20 8.07 6.86 8.45
N PRO A 21 7.37 7.63 9.29
CA PRO A 21 6.16 8.33 8.87
C PRO A 21 6.45 9.15 7.62
N SER A 22 5.57 9.02 6.63
CA SER A 22 5.61 9.76 5.37
C SER A 22 4.20 9.64 4.77
N PRO A 23 3.40 10.72 4.81
CA PRO A 23 2.08 10.76 4.16
C PRO A 23 2.21 10.49 2.65
N GLY A 24 1.22 9.81 2.07
CA GLY A 24 1.22 9.41 0.66
C GLY A 24 2.06 8.16 0.34
N ASP A 25 3.18 7.95 1.04
CA ASP A 25 4.03 6.78 0.84
C ASP A 25 3.44 5.50 1.45
N VAL A 26 3.66 4.39 0.74
CA VAL A 26 3.22 3.05 1.10
C VAL A 26 4.41 2.10 1.12
N VAL A 27 4.46 1.21 2.12
CA VAL A 27 5.51 0.17 2.21
C VAL A 27 4.83 -1.18 2.03
N PRO A 28 5.03 -1.86 0.90
CA PRO A 28 4.64 -3.24 0.71
C PRO A 28 5.22 -4.10 1.84
N CYS A 29 4.36 -4.90 2.47
CA CYS A 29 4.75 -5.73 3.59
C CYS A 29 4.06 -7.09 3.52
N MET A 30 4.62 -8.04 4.26
CA MET A 30 3.96 -9.29 4.58
C MET A 30 3.54 -9.24 6.04
N ALA A 31 2.25 -9.50 6.30
CA ALA A 31 1.74 -9.72 7.63
C ALA A 31 1.81 -11.22 7.95
N PHE A 32 2.25 -11.56 9.16
CA PHE A 32 2.28 -12.92 9.66
C PHE A 32 1.38 -13.01 10.90
N GLU A 33 0.59 -14.08 10.96
CA GLU A 33 -0.11 -14.43 12.19
C GLU A 33 0.88 -15.08 13.17
N VAL A 34 0.82 -14.66 14.43
CA VAL A 34 1.69 -15.16 15.50
C VAL A 34 0.79 -15.81 16.54
N ASP A 35 0.81 -17.14 16.57
CA ASP A 35 -0.09 -17.98 17.37
C ASP A 35 0.45 -18.33 18.77
N HIS A 36 1.73 -18.04 19.05
CA HIS A 36 2.34 -18.35 20.33
C HIS A 36 3.06 -17.15 20.97
N PRO A 37 2.73 -16.75 22.21
CA PRO A 37 3.33 -15.59 22.87
C PRO A 37 4.86 -15.60 22.98
N SER A 38 5.50 -16.77 22.96
CA SER A 38 6.97 -16.87 23.02
C SER A 38 7.68 -16.37 21.76
N ILE A 39 7.01 -16.36 20.60
CA ILE A 39 7.58 -15.90 19.32
C ILE A 39 8.01 -14.43 19.43
N TRP A 40 7.26 -13.64 20.20
CA TRP A 40 7.60 -12.24 20.49
C TRP A 40 8.98 -12.07 21.09
N GLY A 41 9.43 -12.96 21.98
CA GLY A 41 10.78 -12.91 22.53
C GLY A 41 11.86 -13.21 21.48
N VAL A 42 11.56 -14.11 20.53
CA VAL A 42 12.47 -14.46 19.41
C VAL A 42 12.57 -13.29 18.43
N LEU A 43 11.45 -12.67 18.07
CA LEU A 43 11.43 -11.50 17.19
C LEU A 43 12.14 -10.31 17.85
N ASP A 44 11.86 -10.03 19.13
CA ASP A 44 12.55 -8.97 19.88
C ASP A 44 14.06 -9.16 19.91
N ALA A 45 14.52 -10.39 20.16
CA ALA A 45 15.93 -10.72 20.18
C ALA A 45 16.58 -10.51 18.79
N LYS A 46 15.88 -10.89 17.72
CA LYS A 46 16.33 -10.70 16.33
C LYS A 46 16.43 -9.23 15.96
N GLU A 47 15.43 -8.42 16.33
CA GLU A 47 15.37 -6.98 16.02
C GLU A 47 16.16 -6.11 17.04
N GLY A 48 16.81 -6.74 18.03
CA GLY A 48 17.61 -6.04 19.03
C GLY A 48 16.80 -5.11 19.94
N VAL A 49 15.56 -5.50 20.25
CA VAL A 49 14.70 -4.80 21.20
C VAL A 49 15.26 -4.95 22.61
N SER A 50 15.27 -3.88 23.38
CA SER A 50 15.78 -3.87 24.76
C SER A 50 14.88 -3.04 25.66
N LYS A 51 14.57 -3.60 26.84
CA LYS A 51 13.88 -2.87 27.92
C LYS A 51 14.76 -1.84 28.64
N ARG A 52 16.10 -1.92 28.47
CA ARG A 52 17.02 -0.92 29.02
C ARG A 52 16.95 0.36 28.17
N PRO A 53 16.68 1.53 28.77
CA PRO A 53 16.63 2.80 28.05
C PRO A 53 17.89 3.05 27.20
N GLY A 54 17.69 3.48 25.96
CA GLY A 54 18.78 3.83 25.03
C GLY A 54 19.64 2.67 24.50
N LYS A 55 19.30 1.41 24.82
CA LYS A 55 20.04 0.22 24.37
C LYS A 55 19.40 -0.53 23.20
N GLY A 56 18.12 -0.29 22.92
CA GLY A 56 17.42 -0.92 21.80
C GLY A 56 18.00 -0.48 20.44
N VAL A 57 17.94 -1.37 19.45
CA VAL A 57 18.14 -1.00 18.05
C VAL A 57 16.80 -0.56 17.48
N TYR A 58 15.84 -1.49 17.48
CA TYR A 58 14.45 -1.26 17.11
C TYR A 58 13.53 -1.26 18.33
N GLU A 59 12.35 -0.67 18.15
CA GLU A 59 11.19 -0.78 19.03
C GLU A 59 9.99 -1.27 18.23
N ARG A 60 9.06 -1.92 18.93
CA ARG A 60 7.76 -2.26 18.37
C ARG A 60 6.90 -1.01 18.21
N PHE A 61 6.12 -0.97 17.15
CA PHE A 61 5.04 -0.01 16.98
C PHE A 61 3.86 -0.65 16.26
N GLU A 62 2.68 -0.09 16.44
CA GLU A 62 1.49 -0.50 15.69
C GLU A 62 1.41 0.26 14.37
N ALA A 63 1.12 -0.47 13.30
CA ALA A 63 0.87 0.05 11.97
C ALA A 63 -0.46 -0.49 11.44
N LEU A 64 -1.10 0.26 10.55
CA LEU A 64 -2.24 -0.23 9.79
C LEU A 64 -1.72 -0.85 8.49
N ALA A 65 -1.97 -2.14 8.31
CA ALA A 65 -1.75 -2.84 7.05
C ALA A 65 -3.06 -2.84 6.24
N LEU A 66 -2.99 -2.39 4.99
CA LEU A 66 -4.11 -2.47 4.05
C LEU A 66 -4.09 -3.84 3.37
N LEU A 67 -5.21 -4.55 3.44
CA LEU A 67 -5.39 -5.84 2.81
C LEU A 67 -5.91 -5.69 1.36
N PRO A 68 -5.77 -6.73 0.52
CA PRO A 68 -6.16 -6.66 -0.89
C PRO A 68 -7.64 -6.34 -1.14
N ASP A 69 -8.52 -6.55 -0.17
CA ASP A 69 -9.96 -6.25 -0.24
C ASP A 69 -10.34 -4.83 0.25
N GLY A 70 -9.33 -4.00 0.54
CA GLY A 70 -9.47 -2.64 1.07
C GLY A 70 -9.76 -2.58 2.57
N THR A 71 -9.83 -3.71 3.27
CA THR A 71 -9.90 -3.71 4.74
C THR A 71 -8.53 -3.40 5.35
N VAL A 72 -8.52 -2.96 6.60
CA VAL A 72 -7.28 -2.73 7.36
C VAL A 72 -7.17 -3.66 8.55
N GLN A 73 -5.95 -4.06 8.84
CA GLN A 73 -5.59 -4.79 10.04
C GLN A 73 -4.48 -4.04 10.79
N THR A 74 -4.63 -3.93 12.12
CA THR A 74 -3.53 -3.47 12.96
C THR A 74 -2.47 -4.56 13.05
N VAL A 75 -1.24 -4.24 12.69
CA VAL A 75 -0.09 -5.14 12.75
C VAL A 75 0.99 -4.53 13.64
N THR A 76 1.74 -5.39 14.33
CA THR A 76 2.96 -4.97 15.02
C THR A 76 4.14 -5.03 14.05
N SER A 77 4.89 -3.94 13.95
CA SER A 77 6.11 -3.85 13.16
C SER A 77 7.24 -3.25 14.00
N TYR A 78 8.42 -3.13 13.42
CA TYR A 78 9.62 -2.62 14.08
C TYR A 78 10.14 -1.38 13.37
N ARG A 79 10.52 -0.37 14.15
CA ARG A 79 11.19 0.85 13.66
C ARG A 79 12.37 1.17 14.55
N LEU A 80 13.35 1.91 14.04
CA LEU A 80 14.49 2.34 14.84
C LEU A 80 14.06 3.21 16.03
N THR A 81 14.71 3.00 17.18
CA THR A 81 14.53 3.87 18.34
C THR A 81 15.15 5.24 18.12
N GLU A 82 14.59 6.28 18.75
CA GLU A 82 15.18 7.64 18.72
C GLU A 82 16.62 7.65 19.24
N ALA A 83 16.89 6.89 20.31
CA ALA A 83 18.24 6.75 20.84
C ALA A 83 19.22 6.11 19.85
N ARG A 84 18.74 5.16 19.02
CA ARG A 84 19.57 4.59 17.96
C ARG A 84 19.85 5.61 16.87
N LEU A 85 18.84 6.36 16.43
CA LEU A 85 18.98 7.43 15.44
C LEU A 85 19.97 8.50 15.89
N ALA A 86 19.87 8.96 17.15
CA ALA A 86 20.80 9.92 17.75
C ALA A 86 22.25 9.41 17.71
N ARG A 87 22.48 8.13 18.05
CA ARG A 87 23.82 7.52 18.01
C ARG A 87 24.41 7.40 16.62
N GLU A 88 23.59 7.12 15.59
CA GLU A 88 24.07 7.12 14.20
C GLU A 88 24.49 8.54 13.78
N ALA A 89 23.68 9.56 14.14
CA ALA A 89 23.99 10.96 13.87
C ALA A 89 25.28 11.43 14.59
N GLU A 90 25.45 11.11 15.88
CA GLU A 90 26.66 11.40 16.66
C GLU A 90 27.91 10.72 16.07
N ALA A 91 27.76 9.53 15.48
CA ALA A 91 28.83 8.81 14.81
C ALA A 91 29.20 9.40 13.44
N GLY A 92 28.65 10.57 13.07
CA GLY A 92 28.90 11.24 11.80
C GLY A 92 28.29 10.52 10.60
N ARG A 93 27.35 9.60 10.83
CA ARG A 93 26.65 8.91 9.75
C ARG A 93 25.50 9.81 9.34
N GLY A 94 25.45 10.12 8.05
CA GLY A 94 24.38 10.94 7.48
C GLY A 94 23.00 10.30 7.67
N PRO A 95 21.93 10.98 7.22
CA PRO A 95 20.55 10.49 7.34
C PRO A 95 20.32 9.16 6.59
N HIS A 96 21.28 8.77 5.76
CA HIS A 96 21.24 7.58 4.93
C HIS A 96 22.51 6.75 5.07
N VAL A 97 22.33 5.43 5.14
CA VAL A 97 23.37 4.42 5.04
C VAL A 97 22.96 3.50 3.89
N PRO A 98 23.71 3.48 2.77
CA PRO A 98 23.37 2.63 1.64
C PRO A 98 23.27 1.15 2.06
N PRO A 99 22.17 0.45 1.71
CA PRO A 99 22.09 -0.98 1.90
C PRO A 99 23.10 -1.70 0.99
N SER A 100 23.57 -2.86 1.42
CA SER A 100 24.38 -3.72 0.54
C SER A 100 23.52 -4.28 -0.60
N GLU A 101 24.12 -4.50 -1.76
CA GLU A 101 23.46 -5.15 -2.92
C GLU A 101 22.82 -6.50 -2.52
N GLU A 102 23.56 -7.36 -1.81
CA GLU A 102 23.06 -8.65 -1.32
C GLU A 102 21.76 -8.53 -0.50
N TYR A 103 21.66 -7.48 0.33
CA TYR A 103 20.48 -7.24 1.15
C TYR A 103 19.30 -6.77 0.30
N ILE A 104 19.51 -5.84 -0.64
CA ILE A 104 18.45 -5.39 -1.57
C ILE A 104 17.96 -6.54 -2.44
N GLU A 105 18.86 -7.40 -2.93
CA GLU A 105 18.46 -8.57 -3.69
C GLU A 105 17.63 -9.56 -2.85
N ALA A 106 18.00 -9.79 -1.59
CA ALA A 106 17.25 -10.65 -0.70
C ALA A 106 15.83 -10.13 -0.45
N VAL A 107 15.68 -8.82 -0.21
CA VAL A 107 14.35 -8.19 -0.03
C VAL A 107 13.55 -8.23 -1.33
N THR A 108 14.18 -7.93 -2.47
CA THR A 108 13.56 -8.01 -3.81
C THR A 108 13.02 -9.41 -4.08
N ARG A 109 13.84 -10.45 -3.87
CA ARG A 109 13.43 -11.85 -4.04
C ARG A 109 12.26 -12.21 -3.12
N GLY A 110 12.28 -11.77 -1.87
CA GLY A 110 11.19 -11.98 -0.93
C GLY A 110 9.88 -11.36 -1.43
N LEU A 111 9.89 -10.07 -1.77
CA LEU A 111 8.70 -9.38 -2.29
C LEU A 111 8.17 -10.04 -3.58
N ALA A 112 9.05 -10.32 -4.54
CA ALA A 112 8.68 -10.94 -5.81
C ALA A 112 8.08 -12.34 -5.62
N HIS A 113 8.66 -13.15 -4.72
CA HIS A 113 8.13 -14.48 -4.40
C HIS A 113 6.69 -14.44 -3.88
N HIS A 114 6.33 -13.36 -3.15
CA HIS A 114 4.99 -13.13 -2.62
C HIS A 114 4.11 -12.24 -3.52
N GLY A 115 4.54 -11.95 -4.75
CA GLY A 115 3.77 -11.14 -5.70
C GLY A 115 3.63 -9.66 -5.31
N LEU A 116 4.46 -9.17 -4.39
CA LEU A 116 4.44 -7.79 -3.90
C LEU A 116 5.31 -6.87 -4.77
N PRO A 117 4.95 -5.58 -4.92
CA PRO A 117 5.74 -4.63 -5.68
C PRO A 117 7.04 -4.28 -4.95
N PHE A 118 8.14 -4.20 -5.70
CA PHE A 118 9.47 -3.89 -5.18
C PHE A 118 10.11 -2.65 -5.82
N ALA A 119 9.41 -1.95 -6.73
CA ALA A 119 9.92 -0.76 -7.41
C ALA A 119 10.37 0.35 -6.44
N HIS A 120 9.79 0.40 -5.24
CA HIS A 120 10.14 1.36 -4.20
C HIS A 120 11.54 1.15 -3.59
N LEU A 121 12.13 -0.05 -3.72
CA LEU A 121 13.44 -0.37 -3.15
C LEU A 121 14.57 0.45 -3.77
N GLY A 122 14.53 0.68 -5.09
CA GLY A 122 15.54 1.46 -5.81
C GLY A 122 15.66 2.89 -5.27
N PRO A 123 14.60 3.70 -5.34
CA PRO A 123 14.58 5.04 -4.75
C PRO A 123 14.97 5.03 -3.25
N ALA A 124 14.40 4.12 -2.45
CA ALA A 124 14.70 4.05 -1.03
C ALA A 124 16.19 3.76 -0.74
N SER A 125 16.83 2.93 -1.56
CA SER A 125 18.26 2.60 -1.45
C SER A 125 19.19 3.78 -1.72
N GLU A 126 18.66 4.85 -2.30
CA GLU A 126 19.36 6.12 -2.60
C GLU A 126 18.83 7.29 -1.74
N ASP A 127 18.11 7.00 -0.65
CA ASP A 127 17.42 7.98 0.21
C ASP A 127 16.36 8.84 -0.50
N ARG A 128 15.83 8.34 -1.63
CA ARG A 128 14.75 8.98 -2.36
C ARG A 128 13.42 8.34 -2.01
N SER A 129 12.36 9.15 -1.96
CA SER A 129 11.01 8.58 -1.91
C SER A 129 10.69 7.95 -3.27
N ALA A 130 10.00 6.81 -3.25
CA ALA A 130 9.38 6.25 -4.45
C ALA A 130 8.19 7.09 -4.94
N GLY A 131 7.75 8.05 -4.12
CA GLY A 131 6.55 8.84 -4.31
C GLY A 131 5.29 8.09 -3.89
N PRO A 132 4.17 8.83 -3.78
CA PRO A 132 2.87 8.21 -3.55
C PRO A 132 2.49 7.31 -4.72
N LEU A 133 1.61 6.35 -4.46
CA LEU A 133 1.03 5.55 -5.54
C LEU A 133 0.14 6.44 -6.42
N GLN A 134 0.58 6.71 -7.65
CA GLN A 134 -0.05 7.69 -8.55
C GLN A 134 -1.16 7.12 -9.43
N HIS A 135 -1.50 5.84 -9.32
CA HIS A 135 -2.50 5.21 -10.18
C HIS A 135 -3.77 4.89 -9.41
N VAL A 136 -4.92 5.07 -10.05
CA VAL A 136 -6.22 4.61 -9.57
C VAL A 136 -6.92 3.79 -10.66
N PHE A 137 -7.57 2.70 -10.28
CA PHE A 137 -8.45 1.94 -11.14
C PHE A 137 -9.91 2.33 -10.85
N VAL A 138 -10.59 2.82 -11.89
CA VAL A 138 -12.01 3.18 -11.85
C VAL A 138 -12.81 2.25 -12.74
N TYR A 139 -14.05 1.94 -12.34
CA TYR A 139 -14.84 0.87 -12.96
C TYR A 139 -16.35 1.20 -13.09
N GLY A 140 -16.75 2.43 -12.75
CA GLY A 140 -18.15 2.84 -12.68
C GLY A 140 -18.37 4.26 -13.19
N THR A 141 -19.06 5.10 -12.41
CA THR A 141 -19.46 6.45 -12.81
C THR A 141 -18.31 7.40 -13.19
N LEU A 142 -17.08 7.10 -12.77
CA LEU A 142 -15.86 7.84 -13.10
C LEU A 142 -15.21 7.43 -14.45
N LEU A 143 -15.71 6.38 -15.11
CA LEU A 143 -15.26 5.98 -16.43
C LEU A 143 -15.48 7.10 -17.45
N ALA A 144 -14.65 7.14 -18.51
CA ALA A 144 -14.82 8.13 -19.58
C ALA A 144 -16.23 8.02 -20.20
N GLY A 145 -16.91 9.15 -20.36
CA GLY A 145 -18.27 9.21 -20.90
C GLY A 145 -19.39 8.88 -19.90
N GLU A 146 -19.09 8.40 -18.70
CA GLU A 146 -20.07 8.24 -17.62
C GLU A 146 -20.31 9.58 -16.87
N GLU A 147 -21.35 9.62 -16.04
CA GLU A 147 -21.84 10.82 -15.34
C GLU A 147 -20.73 11.66 -14.67
N ARG A 148 -19.76 11.00 -14.03
CA ARG A 148 -18.66 11.64 -13.30
C ARG A 148 -17.32 11.54 -14.03
N GLY A 149 -17.30 11.05 -15.27
CA GLY A 149 -16.08 10.87 -16.06
C GLY A 149 -15.29 12.17 -16.28
N HIS A 150 -15.99 13.30 -16.31
CA HIS A 150 -15.43 14.66 -16.45
C HIS A 150 -14.46 15.03 -15.32
N VAL A 151 -14.58 14.40 -14.13
CA VAL A 151 -13.68 14.64 -12.98
C VAL A 151 -12.23 14.32 -13.33
N LEU A 152 -12.03 13.29 -14.17
CA LEU A 152 -10.72 12.76 -14.56
C LEU A 152 -10.35 13.11 -16.00
N GLU A 153 -11.08 14.01 -16.67
CA GLU A 153 -10.95 14.25 -18.12
C GLU A 153 -9.52 14.66 -18.53
N ALA A 154 -8.85 15.45 -17.70
CA ALA A 154 -7.47 15.87 -17.93
C ALA A 154 -6.41 14.81 -17.54
N CYS A 155 -6.82 13.68 -16.95
CA CYS A 155 -5.91 12.63 -16.52
C CYS A 155 -5.68 11.61 -17.65
N GLU A 156 -4.44 11.16 -17.79
CA GLU A 156 -4.10 10.05 -18.66
C GLU A 156 -4.82 8.78 -18.16
N ARG A 157 -5.54 8.11 -19.05
CA ARG A 157 -6.31 6.90 -18.75
C ARG A 157 -6.12 5.85 -19.83
N ARG A 158 -6.07 4.59 -19.41
CA ARG A 158 -5.92 3.41 -20.28
C ARG A 158 -6.93 2.35 -19.91
N GLN A 159 -7.45 1.63 -20.89
CA GLN A 159 -8.36 0.51 -20.63
C GLN A 159 -7.61 -0.57 -19.86
N ALA A 160 -8.23 -1.09 -18.81
CA ALA A 160 -7.59 -2.02 -17.91
C ALA A 160 -8.60 -2.98 -17.26
N THR A 161 -8.08 -4.02 -16.62
CA THR A 161 -8.91 -5.01 -15.94
C THR A 161 -8.35 -5.36 -14.57
N VAL A 162 -9.22 -5.77 -13.66
CA VAL A 162 -8.86 -6.33 -12.36
C VAL A 162 -9.58 -7.65 -12.12
N THR A 163 -9.09 -8.45 -11.19
CA THR A 163 -9.83 -9.62 -10.68
C THR A 163 -10.74 -9.18 -9.54
N GLY A 164 -12.02 -9.49 -9.61
CA GLY A 164 -13.03 -9.09 -8.64
C GLY A 164 -14.43 -9.50 -9.07
N GLN A 165 -15.44 -8.86 -8.52
CA GLN A 165 -16.81 -8.96 -9.00
C GLN A 165 -17.46 -7.58 -8.97
N LEU A 166 -18.04 -7.19 -10.09
CA LEU A 166 -18.77 -5.94 -10.24
C LEU A 166 -20.25 -6.20 -9.96
N VAL A 167 -20.88 -5.32 -9.18
CA VAL A 167 -22.27 -5.44 -8.77
C VAL A 167 -23.01 -4.14 -9.03
N ASP A 168 -24.26 -4.21 -9.49
CA ASP A 168 -25.19 -3.08 -9.51
C ASP A 168 -25.84 -2.94 -8.14
N LEU A 169 -25.68 -1.77 -7.52
CA LEU A 169 -26.25 -1.47 -6.21
C LEU A 169 -27.70 -0.95 -6.32
N ASN A 170 -28.26 -0.83 -7.54
CA ASN A 170 -29.56 -0.24 -7.83
C ASN A 170 -29.70 1.22 -7.32
N ARG A 171 -28.56 1.93 -7.27
CA ARG A 171 -28.45 3.32 -6.77
C ARG A 171 -27.87 4.28 -7.80
N GLY A 172 -27.69 3.81 -9.05
CA GLY A 172 -27.06 4.57 -10.13
C GLY A 172 -25.53 4.49 -10.15
N TYR A 173 -24.93 3.64 -9.32
CA TYR A 173 -23.48 3.41 -9.29
C TYR A 173 -23.16 1.96 -8.88
N PRO A 174 -22.05 1.38 -9.38
CA PRO A 174 -21.70 0.00 -9.08
C PRO A 174 -20.83 -0.15 -7.83
N GLY A 175 -20.73 -1.37 -7.31
CA GLY A 175 -19.76 -1.78 -6.31
C GLY A 175 -18.71 -2.74 -6.88
N LEU A 176 -17.46 -2.60 -6.46
CA LEU A 176 -16.45 -3.65 -6.62
C LEU A 176 -16.32 -4.44 -5.32
N VAL A 177 -16.50 -5.75 -5.40
CA VAL A 177 -16.27 -6.68 -4.28
C VAL A 177 -15.24 -7.74 -4.65
N THR A 178 -14.72 -8.43 -3.63
CA THR A 178 -13.80 -9.56 -3.85
C THR A 178 -14.50 -10.67 -4.65
N GLY A 179 -13.77 -11.26 -5.59
CA GLY A 179 -14.32 -12.24 -6.51
C GLY A 179 -13.25 -12.80 -7.43
N LYS A 180 -13.66 -13.66 -8.36
CA LYS A 180 -12.77 -14.30 -9.35
C LYS A 180 -13.08 -13.92 -10.79
N ALA A 181 -14.07 -13.06 -11.01
CA ALA A 181 -14.42 -12.59 -12.34
C ALA A 181 -13.46 -11.47 -12.79
N THR A 182 -13.55 -11.10 -14.06
CA THR A 182 -12.85 -9.96 -14.61
C THR A 182 -13.74 -8.74 -14.50
N VAL A 183 -13.23 -7.65 -13.94
CA VAL A 183 -13.89 -6.34 -13.95
C VAL A 183 -13.15 -5.43 -14.91
N HIS A 184 -13.90 -4.84 -15.84
CA HIS A 184 -13.41 -3.91 -16.85
C HIS A 184 -13.49 -2.48 -16.35
N GLY A 185 -12.44 -1.70 -16.63
CA GLY A 185 -12.40 -0.30 -16.23
C GLY A 185 -11.22 0.44 -16.84
N GLU A 186 -10.81 1.50 -16.17
CA GLU A 186 -9.75 2.39 -16.63
C GLU A 186 -8.68 2.55 -15.54
N LEU A 187 -7.42 2.32 -15.92
CA LEU A 187 -6.26 2.72 -15.14
C LEU A 187 -5.98 4.19 -15.42
N VAL A 188 -6.07 5.02 -14.39
CA VAL A 188 -5.91 6.47 -14.48
C VAL A 188 -4.67 6.89 -13.71
N ARG A 189 -3.81 7.70 -14.34
CA ARG A 189 -2.67 8.32 -13.68
C ARG A 189 -3.08 9.66 -13.08
N LEU A 190 -2.96 9.76 -11.77
CA LEU A 190 -3.27 10.96 -11.00
C LEU A 190 -2.11 11.97 -11.07
N PRO A 191 -2.40 13.27 -11.19
CA PRO A 191 -1.37 14.31 -11.19
C PRO A 191 -0.73 14.50 -9.81
N ASP A 192 -1.52 14.34 -8.75
CA ASP A 192 -1.14 14.58 -7.35
C ASP A 192 -2.13 13.93 -6.37
N ASP A 193 -1.80 14.01 -5.08
CA ASP A 193 -2.63 13.52 -3.97
C ASP A 193 -3.92 14.35 -3.79
N ALA A 194 -3.99 15.58 -4.32
CA ALA A 194 -5.20 16.40 -4.23
C ALA A 194 -6.31 15.83 -5.13
N MET A 195 -5.95 15.29 -6.29
CA MET A 195 -6.90 14.54 -7.12
C MET A 195 -7.38 13.27 -6.40
N LEU A 196 -6.50 12.55 -5.70
CA LEU A 196 -6.90 11.40 -4.91
C LEU A 196 -7.89 11.78 -3.80
N ALA A 197 -7.64 12.87 -3.06
CA ALA A 197 -8.55 13.39 -2.04
C ALA A 197 -9.91 13.84 -2.62
N ARG A 198 -9.93 14.36 -3.85
CA ARG A 198 -11.18 14.66 -4.55
C ARG A 198 -11.98 13.39 -4.85
N LEU A 199 -11.31 12.32 -5.27
CA LEU A 199 -11.95 11.02 -5.47
C LEU A 199 -12.46 10.44 -4.15
N ASP A 200 -11.69 10.56 -3.07
CA ASP A 200 -12.11 10.15 -1.72
C ASP A 200 -13.45 10.79 -1.34
N GLY A 201 -13.62 12.10 -1.60
CA GLY A 201 -14.87 12.81 -1.34
C GLY A 201 -16.05 12.36 -2.21
N ILE A 202 -15.80 11.95 -3.46
CA ILE A 202 -16.84 11.43 -4.38
C ILE A 202 -17.29 10.03 -3.94
N GLU A 203 -16.35 9.19 -3.54
CA GLU A 203 -16.56 7.80 -3.14
C GLU A 203 -16.93 7.66 -1.66
N GLY A 204 -17.06 8.77 -0.93
CA GLY A 204 -17.44 8.80 0.47
C GLY A 204 -16.43 8.07 1.37
N PHE A 205 -15.13 8.24 1.10
CA PHE A 205 -14.04 7.71 1.90
C PHE A 205 -13.43 8.83 2.77
N ASP A 206 -13.48 8.66 4.09
CA ASP A 206 -12.90 9.62 5.06
C ASP A 206 -11.50 9.18 5.52
N ALA A 207 -11.40 7.92 5.98
CA ALA A 207 -10.18 7.33 6.51
C ALA A 207 -10.30 5.81 6.52
N HIS A 208 -9.18 5.09 6.42
CA HIS A 208 -9.21 3.62 6.44
C HIS A 208 -9.80 3.01 7.72
N THR A 209 -9.77 3.75 8.84
CA THR A 209 -10.37 3.34 10.12
C THR A 209 -11.78 3.87 10.34
N SER A 210 -12.32 4.66 9.40
CA SER A 210 -13.66 5.23 9.54
C SER A 210 -14.72 4.13 9.32
N PRO A 211 -15.67 3.95 10.26
CA PRO A 211 -16.77 3.01 10.09
C PRO A 211 -17.82 3.51 9.09
N ASN A 212 -17.79 4.80 8.73
CA ASN A 212 -18.83 5.46 7.93
C ASN A 212 -18.49 5.56 6.43
N ASN A 213 -17.38 4.96 6.01
CA ASN A 213 -16.99 4.97 4.60
C ASN A 213 -18.08 4.32 3.72
N LEU A 214 -18.50 5.00 2.65
CA LEU A 214 -19.38 4.41 1.63
C LEU A 214 -18.62 3.34 0.83
N TYR A 215 -17.39 3.67 0.41
CA TYR A 215 -16.44 2.74 -0.17
C TYR A 215 -15.16 2.69 0.65
N ARG A 216 -14.53 1.52 0.72
CA ARG A 216 -13.18 1.34 1.27
C ARG A 216 -12.15 1.58 0.19
N ARG A 217 -11.22 2.51 0.40
CA ARG A 217 -10.06 2.63 -0.50
C ARG A 217 -9.07 1.49 -0.23
N GLY A 218 -8.70 0.78 -1.28
CA GLY A 218 -7.80 -0.38 -1.25
C GLY A 218 -6.76 -0.36 -2.37
N PHE A 219 -5.81 -1.29 -2.33
CA PHE A 219 -4.94 -1.56 -3.47
C PHE A 219 -5.49 -2.69 -4.32
N VAL A 220 -5.24 -2.63 -5.63
CA VAL A 220 -5.54 -3.70 -6.55
C VAL A 220 -4.43 -3.86 -7.58
N GLN A 221 -4.20 -5.09 -8.01
CA GLN A 221 -3.31 -5.37 -9.12
C GLN A 221 -4.11 -5.28 -10.42
N VAL A 222 -3.78 -4.27 -11.22
CA VAL A 222 -4.45 -3.93 -12.48
C VAL A 222 -3.68 -4.52 -13.64
N ARG A 223 -4.36 -5.22 -14.54
CA ARG A 223 -3.80 -5.66 -15.82
C ARG A 223 -4.07 -4.61 -16.89
N CYS A 224 -3.02 -3.98 -17.40
CA CYS A 224 -3.05 -2.93 -18.42
C CYS A 224 -1.94 -3.20 -19.44
N ASP A 225 -2.25 -3.20 -20.74
CA ASP A 225 -1.27 -3.40 -21.84
C ASP A 225 -0.40 -4.67 -21.71
N GLY A 226 -0.92 -5.71 -21.06
CA GLY A 226 -0.19 -6.97 -20.82
C GLY A 226 0.70 -6.98 -19.57
N GLU A 227 0.78 -5.86 -18.84
CA GLU A 227 1.54 -5.72 -17.61
C GLU A 227 0.63 -5.63 -16.38
N TYR A 228 1.21 -5.86 -15.20
CA TYR A 228 0.55 -5.68 -13.92
C TYR A 228 1.04 -4.41 -13.22
N VAL A 229 0.10 -3.52 -12.90
CA VAL A 229 0.34 -2.25 -12.23
C VAL A 229 -0.46 -2.22 -10.93
N TRP A 230 0.17 -1.82 -9.83
CA TRP A 230 -0.55 -1.55 -8.59
C TRP A 230 -1.23 -0.20 -8.68
N ALA A 231 -2.50 -0.14 -8.27
CA ALA A 231 -3.28 1.08 -8.25
C ALA A 231 -4.16 1.11 -6.99
N TRP A 232 -4.56 2.32 -6.59
CA TRP A 232 -5.70 2.51 -5.72
C TRP A 232 -6.98 2.05 -6.40
N THR A 233 -7.95 1.61 -5.63
CA THR A 233 -9.33 1.45 -6.08
C THR A 233 -10.26 1.59 -4.89
N TYR A 234 -11.56 1.59 -5.15
CA TYR A 234 -12.60 1.71 -4.15
C TYR A 234 -13.37 0.40 -4.12
N TYR A 235 -13.46 -0.26 -2.97
CA TYR A 235 -14.24 -1.48 -2.77
C TYR A 235 -15.55 -1.12 -2.07
N TRP A 236 -16.63 -1.76 -2.47
CA TRP A 236 -17.92 -1.58 -1.82
C TRP A 236 -17.84 -1.98 -0.34
N ASN A 237 -18.35 -1.12 0.55
CA ASN A 237 -18.33 -1.34 2.00
C ASN A 237 -19.69 -1.76 2.58
N GLY A 238 -20.76 -1.76 1.77
CA GLY A 238 -22.10 -2.12 2.22
C GLY A 238 -22.30 -3.61 2.48
N MET A 239 -23.34 -3.92 3.25
CA MET A 239 -23.75 -5.31 3.53
C MET A 239 -24.57 -5.93 2.38
N ASP A 240 -25.22 -5.11 1.56
CA ASP A 240 -25.91 -5.54 0.34
C ASP A 240 -24.89 -5.79 -0.77
N LEU A 241 -24.81 -7.02 -1.25
CA LEU A 241 -23.90 -7.37 -2.34
C LEU A 241 -24.39 -6.88 -3.72
N GLY A 242 -25.57 -6.25 -3.81
CA GLY A 242 -26.18 -5.87 -5.08
C GLY A 242 -26.47 -7.07 -5.99
N GLU A 243 -26.76 -6.79 -7.26
CA GLU A 243 -26.88 -7.80 -8.31
C GLU A 243 -25.59 -7.89 -9.11
N ALA A 244 -25.07 -9.10 -9.32
CA ALA A 244 -23.84 -9.28 -10.08
C ALA A 244 -24.02 -8.83 -11.54
N ILE A 245 -23.08 -8.04 -12.05
CA ILE A 245 -23.01 -7.67 -13.48
C ILE A 245 -22.15 -8.72 -14.19
N PRO A 246 -22.73 -9.67 -14.95
CA PRO A 246 -21.97 -10.82 -15.46
C PRO A 246 -20.88 -10.45 -16.47
N SER A 247 -21.07 -9.35 -17.19
CA SER A 247 -20.10 -8.80 -18.13
C SER A 247 -18.86 -8.23 -17.43
N GLY A 248 -18.97 -7.88 -16.14
CA GLY A 248 -17.92 -7.16 -15.41
C GLY A 248 -17.66 -5.75 -15.93
N ASP A 249 -18.50 -5.22 -16.82
CA ASP A 249 -18.37 -3.90 -17.43
C ASP A 249 -19.62 -3.07 -17.14
N TRP A 250 -19.45 -1.96 -16.41
CA TRP A 250 -20.54 -1.06 -16.03
C TRP A 250 -21.29 -0.48 -17.23
N ARG A 251 -20.64 -0.35 -18.38
CA ARG A 251 -21.25 0.14 -19.63
C ARG A 251 -22.10 -0.93 -20.32
N GLN A 252 -22.01 -2.18 -19.87
CA GLN A 252 -22.74 -3.35 -20.39
C GLN A 252 -23.59 -4.00 -19.27
N ARG A 253 -24.12 -3.17 -18.35
CA ARG A 253 -25.03 -3.60 -17.29
C ARG A 253 -26.41 -3.94 -17.82
#